data_AF-A0A353W4I4-F1
#
_entry.id   AF-A0A353W4I4-F1
#
_cell.length_a   1.000
_cell.length_b   1.000
_cell.length_c   1.000
_cell.angle_alpha   90.00
_cell.angle_beta   90.00
_cell.angle_gamma   90.00
#
_symmetry.space_group_name_H-M   'P 1'
#
loop_
_entity.id
_entity.type
_entity.pdbx_description
1 polymer ?
#
loop_
_entity_poly.entity_id
_entity_poly.type
_entity_poly.pdbx_seq_one_letter_code
_entity_poly.pdbx_strand_id
1 'polypeptide(L)' 'ERCVFELKDEGVTLIEIAPGVDLQKDVLDQMDFTPVISPDLKLMDEAIFRPEKIGIKI' A
#
# COMPACT_ATOMS: atom_id res chain seq x y z
N GLU A 1 -3.43 1.72 8.11
CA GLU A 1 -4.04 1.57 6.77
C GLU A 1 -3.22 2.24 5.65
N ARG A 2 -1.88 2.20 5.70
CA ARG A 2 -1.02 3.05 4.85
C ARG A 2 -0.54 2.38 3.55
N CYS A 3 -0.67 1.06 3.48
CA CYS A 3 -0.16 0.24 2.39
C CYS A 3 -0.82 -1.13 2.39
N VAL A 4 -0.79 -1.79 1.22
CA VAL A 4 -1.27 -3.16 1.01
C VAL A 4 -0.11 -4.05 0.59
N PHE A 5 0.00 -5.19 1.26
CA PHE A 5 1.00 -6.20 0.96
C PHE A 5 0.32 -7.47 0.45
N GLU A 6 0.99 -8.14 -0.48
CA GLU A 6 0.62 -9.44 -1.01
C GLU A 6 1.76 -10.43 -0.76
N LEU A 7 1.44 -11.65 -0.37
CA LEU A 7 2.43 -12.72 -0.24
C LEU A 7 2.65 -13.38 -1.60
N LYS A 8 3.85 -13.25 -2.15
CA LYS A 8 4.29 -13.90 -3.39
C LYS A 8 5.39 -14.92 -3.10
N ASP A 9 5.78 -15.70 -4.10
CA ASP A 9 6.88 -16.67 -3.99
C ASP A 9 8.20 -16.03 -3.54
N GLU A 10 8.39 -14.75 -3.89
CA GLU A 10 9.57 -13.94 -3.55
C GLU A 10 9.51 -13.37 -2.12
N GLY A 11 8.36 -13.50 -1.44
CA GLY A 11 8.10 -12.98 -0.11
C GLY A 11 7.01 -11.91 -0.07
N VAL A 12 7.01 -11.13 1.02
CA VAL A 12 6.04 -10.05 1.23
C VAL A 12 6.31 -8.93 0.24
N THR A 13 5.36 -8.71 -0.67
CA THR A 13 5.45 -7.72 -1.74
C THR A 13 4.51 -6.57 -1.46
N LEU A 14 5.03 -5.34 -1.44
CA LEU A 14 4.24 -4.13 -1.39
C LEU A 14 3.59 -3.89 -2.77
N ILE A 15 2.26 -3.88 -2.81
CA ILE A 15 1.49 -3.73 -4.06
C ILE A 15 0.71 -2.42 -4.14
N GLU A 16 0.33 -1.82 -3.00
CA GLU A 16 -0.34 -0.52 -2.97
C GLU A 16 0.14 0.35 -1.81
N ILE A 17 0.16 1.67 -2.02
CA ILE A 17 0.49 2.67 -0.99
C ILE A 17 -0.55 3.79 -0.96
N ALA A 18 -0.88 4.27 0.23
CA ALA A 18 -1.82 5.36 0.39
C ALA A 18 -1.27 6.67 -0.24
N PRO A 19 -2.13 7.48 -0.87
CA PRO A 19 -1.71 8.75 -1.45
C PRO A 19 -1.18 9.69 -0.36
N GLY A 20 0.00 10.28 -0.61
CA GLY A 20 0.67 11.18 0.33
C GLY A 20 1.52 10.52 1.41
N VAL A 21 1.64 9.18 1.42
CA VAL A 21 2.55 8.44 2.30
C VAL A 21 3.94 8.30 1.67
N ASP A 22 4.99 8.59 2.43
CA ASP A 22 6.37 8.40 2.00
C ASP A 22 6.78 6.93 2.21
N LEU A 23 7.03 6.22 1.11
CA LEU A 23 7.39 4.80 1.15
C LEU A 23 8.57 4.51 2.09
N GLN A 24 9.60 5.35 2.08
CA GLN A 24 10.78 5.11 2.89
C GLN A 24 10.48 5.39 4.36
N LYS A 25 10.03 6.59 4.68
CA LYS A 25 9.90 7.06 6.07
C LYS A 25 8.72 6.46 6.82
N ASP A 26 7.59 6.28 6.14
CA ASP A 26 6.34 5.88 6.78
C ASP A 26 6.10 4.37 6.72
N VAL A 27 6.79 3.66 5.80
CA VAL A 27 6.64 2.21 5.62
C VAL A 27 7.96 1.48 5.88
N LEU A 28 9.00 1.68 5.07
CA LEU A 28 10.23 0.89 5.15
C LEU A 28 11.00 1.10 6.47
N ASP A 29 11.10 2.34 6.95
CA ASP A 29 11.78 2.70 8.21
C ASP A 29 11.03 2.19 9.45
N GLN A 30 9.75 1.82 9.31
CA GLN A 30 8.93 1.26 10.38
C GLN A 30 8.93 -0.28 10.39
N MET A 31 9.65 -0.93 9.46
CA MET A 31 9.69 -2.38 9.32
C MET A 31 11.05 -2.94 9.73
N ASP A 32 11.03 -4.10 10.39
CA ASP A 32 12.24 -4.86 10.76
C ASP A 32 12.89 -5.57 9.55
N PHE A 33 12.25 -5.54 8.38
CA PHE A 33 12.75 -6.14 7.14
C PHE A 33 12.29 -5.34 5.92
N THR A 34 13.04 -5.44 4.82
CA THR A 34 12.70 -4.78 3.55
C THR A 34 11.76 -5.68 2.73
N PRO A 35 10.48 -5.31 2.53
CA PRO A 35 9.58 -6.02 1.62
C PRO A 35 10.04 -5.84 0.16
N VAL A 36 9.60 -6.74 -0.71
CA VAL A 36 9.77 -6.58 -2.16
C VAL A 36 8.83 -5.46 -2.63
N ILE A 37 9.31 -4.55 -3.47
CA ILE A 37 8.47 -3.49 -4.03
C ILE A 37 7.96 -3.95 -5.39
N SER A 38 6.64 -4.00 -5.57
CA SER A 38 6.04 -4.35 -6.85
C SER A 38 6.49 -3.35 -7.94
N PRO A 39 6.92 -3.80 -9.13
CA PRO A 39 7.19 -2.90 -10.25
C PRO A 39 5.93 -2.18 -10.74
N ASP A 40 4.75 -2.70 -10.41
CA ASP A 40 3.44 -2.13 -10.69
C ASP A 40 2.81 -1.54 -9.42
N LEU A 41 3.62 -0.96 -8.52
CA LEU A 41 3.14 -0.35 -7.28
C LEU A 41 2.09 0.73 -7.59
N LYS A 42 0.89 0.55 -7.05
CA LYS A 42 -0.23 1.47 -7.27
C LYS A 42 -0.48 2.36 -6.07
N LEU A 43 -1.07 3.52 -6.33
CA LEU A 43 -1.68 4.33 -5.28
C LEU A 43 -3.04 3.75 -4.93
N MET A 44 -3.35 3.68 -3.65
CA MET A 44 -4.69 3.33 -3.17
C MET A 44 -5.68 4.42 -3.61
N ASP A 45 -6.94 4.04 -3.79
CA ASP A 45 -7.99 4.98 -4.16
C ASP A 45 -8.22 6.00 -3.04
N GLU A 46 -8.05 7.29 -3.36
CA GLU A 46 -8.27 8.41 -2.42
C GLU A 46 -9.68 8.40 -1.81
N ALA A 47 -10.67 7.85 -2.52
CA ALA A 47 -12.04 7.74 -2.02
C ALA A 47 -12.12 6.90 -0.73
N ILE A 48 -11.17 5.98 -0.50
CA ILE A 48 -11.08 5.17 0.72
C ILE A 48 -10.84 6.03 1.96
N PHE A 49 -10.15 7.16 1.79
CA PHE A 49 -9.75 8.04 2.88
C PHE A 49 -10.72 9.21 3.10
N ARG A 50 -11.77 9.31 2.27
CA ARG A 50 -12.80 10.34 2.41
C ARG A 50 -13.97 9.80 3.25
N PRO A 51 -14.64 10.65 4.05
CA PRO A 51 -15.81 10.25 4.83
C PRO A 51 -17.07 10.00 3.97
N GLU A 52 -16.98 10.17 2.65
CA GLU A 52 -18.07 9.98 1.71
C GLU A 52 -18.33 8.49 1.44
N LYS A 53 -19.56 8.15 1.06
CA LYS A 53 -19.89 6.75 0.75
C LYS A 53 -19.16 6.30 -0.52
N ILE A 54 -18.35 5.27 -0.40
CA ILE A 54 -17.67 4.63 -1.53
C ILE A 54 -18.68 3.71 -2.23
N GLY A 55 -18.93 3.95 -3.51
CA GLY A 55 -19.85 3.15 -4.34
C GLY A 55 -19.20 1.85 -4.80
N ILE A 56 -18.87 0.94 -3.87
CA ILE A 56 -18.28 -0.36 -4.19
C ILE A 56 -19.29 -1.17 -5.03
N LYS A 57 -18.91 -1.50 -6.26
CA LYS A 57 -19.63 -2.45 -7.11
C LYS A 57 -18.88 -3.77 -7.07
N ILE A 58 -19.60 -4.83 -6.69
CA ILE A 58 -19.10 -6.19 -6.52
C ILE A 58 -19.28 -6.97 -7.82
#